data_AF-A0AAF0S3F2-F1
#
_entry.id   AF-A0AAF0S3F2-F1
#
_cell.length_a   1.000
_cell.length_b   1.000
_cell.length_c   1.000
_cell.angle_alpha   90.00
_cell.angle_beta   90.00
_cell.angle_gamma   90.00
#
_symmetry.space_group_name_H-M   'P 1'
#
loop_
_entity.id
_entity.type
_entity.pdbx_description
1 polymer ?
#
loop_
_entity_poly.entity_id
_entity_poly.type
_entity_poly.pdbx_seq_one_letter_code
_entity_poly.pdbx_strand_id
1 'polypeptide(L)'
;MTLDPAVDAVRTLTDLARRTRSRGGAQEPIDFAAEAASVLTAVAANVGGVEQLLAGRPGSWEADLIRQLIAGTVPADMLADERVPDGPHGYHWRTVIDADRYTPEELRQDYTLIPRDPGVYCWFRNGEPVYAGRAASGGGLRKRLGQHLDTGTDLSHSTFRAWVAVTELGLTRKAARDRSTGVTAEQASAVTAWVDGCEVGWVPAASASEAKRFEHGLLYAWTPPLNDD
;
A
#
# COMPACT_ATOMS: atom_id res chain seq x y z
N MET A 1 8.01 6.84 -15.90
CA MET A 1 9.46 6.67 -16.08
C MET A 1 9.95 5.98 -14.84
N THR A 2 9.98 4.65 -14.86
CA THR A 2 10.39 3.83 -13.71
C THR A 2 11.83 4.18 -13.39
N LEU A 3 12.10 4.65 -12.18
CA LEU A 3 13.47 4.88 -11.74
C LEU A 3 14.20 3.53 -11.70
N ASP A 4 15.49 3.56 -11.98
CA ASP A 4 16.35 2.38 -11.83
C ASP A 4 16.26 1.88 -10.38
N PRO A 5 15.89 0.61 -10.12
CA PRO A 5 15.80 0.06 -8.77
C PRO A 5 17.05 0.28 -7.92
N ALA A 6 18.23 0.31 -8.53
CA ALA A 6 19.47 0.61 -7.84
C ALA A 6 19.53 2.07 -7.36
N VAL A 7 19.00 3.01 -8.15
CA VAL A 7 18.91 4.43 -7.78
C VAL A 7 17.94 4.64 -6.61
N ASP A 8 16.82 3.92 -6.60
CA ASP A 8 15.85 4.00 -5.50
C ASP A 8 16.35 3.36 -4.20
N ALA A 9 17.09 2.26 -4.31
CA ALA A 9 17.78 1.66 -3.17
C ALA A 9 18.81 2.63 -2.56
N VAL A 10 19.62 3.29 -3.40
CA VAL A 10 20.59 4.29 -2.94
C VAL A 10 19.90 5.45 -2.24
N ARG A 11 18.80 5.97 -2.79
CA ARG A 11 18.03 7.06 -2.17
C ARG A 11 17.46 6.64 -0.82
N THR A 12 16.79 5.50 -0.76
CA THR A 12 16.16 5.00 0.47
C THR A 12 17.19 4.76 1.58
N LEU A 13 18.32 4.11 1.26
CA LEU A 13 19.39 3.87 2.22
C LEU A 13 20.09 5.17 2.64
N THR A 14 20.20 6.15 1.75
CA THR A 14 20.73 7.49 2.08
C THR A 14 19.83 8.21 3.08
N ASP A 15 18.52 8.16 2.89
CA ASP A 15 17.56 8.76 3.81
C ASP A 15 17.54 8.04 5.16
N LEU A 16 17.65 6.71 5.16
CA LEU A 16 17.81 5.91 6.36
C LEU A 16 19.07 6.33 7.14
N ALA A 17 20.22 6.44 6.46
CA ALA A 17 21.48 6.86 7.06
C ALA A 17 21.44 8.27 7.68
N ARG A 18 20.52 9.13 7.24
CA ARG A 18 20.33 10.49 7.78
C ARG A 18 19.37 10.57 8.96
N ARG A 19 18.68 9.47 9.30
CA ARG A 19 17.71 9.48 10.40
C ARG A 19 18.39 9.63 11.75
N THR A 20 17.68 10.29 12.66
CA THR A 20 18.05 10.40 14.07
C THR A 20 17.01 9.70 14.95
N ARG A 21 17.45 9.22 16.11
CA ARG A 21 16.60 8.68 17.18
C ARG A 21 16.80 9.47 18.46
N SER A 22 15.78 9.49 19.31
CA SER A 22 15.90 10.07 20.65
C SER A 22 16.41 9.02 21.63
N ARG A 23 17.51 9.32 22.33
CA ARG A 23 18.06 8.47 23.39
C ARG A 23 18.41 9.35 24.59
N GLY A 24 17.76 9.11 25.72
CA GLY A 24 18.01 9.87 26.97
C GLY A 24 17.78 11.38 26.84
N GLY A 25 16.85 11.82 25.97
CA GLY A 25 16.54 13.24 25.75
C GLY A 25 17.43 13.95 24.71
N ALA A 26 18.51 13.32 24.22
CA ALA A 26 19.31 13.81 23.10
C ALA A 26 18.85 13.17 21.78
N GLN A 27 19.09 13.86 20.67
CA GLN A 27 18.96 13.29 19.31
C GLN A 27 20.32 12.77 18.86
N GLU A 28 20.39 11.50 18.46
CA GLU A 28 21.60 10.86 17.93
C GLU A 28 21.28 10.18 16.58
N PRO A 29 22.27 9.97 15.69
CA PRO A 29 22.08 9.16 14.50
C PRO A 29 21.62 7.74 14.85
N ILE A 30 20.86 7.12 13.95
CA ILE A 30 20.52 5.69 14.08
C ILE A 30 21.77 4.81 13.87
N ASP A 31 21.70 3.57 14.34
CA ASP A 31 22.71 2.55 14.03
C ASP A 31 22.47 2.03 12.61
N PHE A 32 22.99 2.75 11.62
CA PHE A 32 22.80 2.39 10.21
C PHE A 32 23.32 0.99 9.89
N ALA A 33 24.39 0.54 10.55
CA ALA A 33 24.97 -0.78 10.29
C ALA A 33 23.99 -1.89 10.68
N ALA A 34 23.38 -1.79 11.87
CA ALA A 34 22.36 -2.73 12.32
C ALA A 34 21.13 -2.75 11.39
N GLU A 35 20.69 -1.57 10.96
CA GLU A 35 19.52 -1.42 10.07
C GLU A 35 19.80 -1.97 8.67
N ALA A 36 20.97 -1.68 8.10
CA ALA A 36 21.38 -2.23 6.81
C ALA A 36 21.50 -3.77 6.86
N ALA A 37 21.99 -4.31 7.98
CA ALA A 37 22.09 -5.75 8.19
C ALA A 37 20.70 -6.41 8.26
N SER A 38 19.75 -5.79 8.97
CA SER A 38 18.34 -6.22 9.01
C SER A 38 17.68 -6.18 7.63
N VAL A 39 17.87 -5.09 6.86
CA VAL A 39 17.36 -4.98 5.49
C VAL A 39 17.89 -6.11 4.59
N LEU A 40 19.19 -6.39 4.64
CA LEU A 40 19.78 -7.47 3.84
C LEU A 40 19.29 -8.86 4.29
N THR A 41 19.01 -9.03 5.57
CA THR A 41 18.43 -10.25 6.13
C THR A 41 17.02 -10.48 5.58
N ALA A 42 16.18 -9.44 5.60
CA ALA A 42 14.83 -9.48 5.02
C ALA A 42 14.85 -9.73 3.50
N VAL A 43 15.76 -9.08 2.76
CA VAL A 43 15.94 -9.32 1.32
C VAL A 43 16.32 -10.78 1.06
N ALA A 44 17.28 -11.32 1.83
CA ALA A 44 17.67 -12.72 1.71
C ALA A 44 16.51 -13.67 2.01
N ALA A 45 15.71 -13.41 3.04
CA ALA A 45 14.52 -14.18 3.36
C ALA A 45 13.49 -14.17 2.22
N ASN A 46 13.23 -12.99 1.63
CA ASN A 46 12.26 -12.81 0.55
C ASN A 46 12.64 -13.55 -0.73
N VAL A 47 13.93 -13.59 -1.07
CA VAL A 47 14.41 -14.29 -2.28
C VAL A 47 14.64 -15.79 -2.07
N GLY A 48 14.34 -16.33 -0.90
CA GLY A 48 14.44 -17.77 -0.60
C GLY A 48 15.76 -18.21 0.05
N GLY A 49 16.57 -17.27 0.54
CA GLY A 49 17.75 -17.52 1.36
C GLY A 49 19.02 -16.82 0.86
N VAL A 50 20.06 -16.84 1.70
CA VAL A 50 21.35 -16.18 1.44
C VAL A 50 22.01 -16.69 0.16
N GLU A 51 21.99 -18.00 -0.09
CA GLU A 51 22.63 -18.56 -1.29
C GLU A 51 21.89 -18.17 -2.58
N GLN A 52 20.55 -18.01 -2.51
CA GLN A 52 19.77 -17.55 -3.65
C GLN A 52 20.02 -16.06 -3.95
N LEU A 53 20.18 -15.23 -2.91
CA LEU A 53 20.57 -13.82 -3.04
C LEU A 53 21.93 -13.66 -3.73
N LEU A 54 22.89 -14.55 -3.46
CA LEU A 54 24.27 -14.45 -3.90
C LEU A 54 24.59 -15.23 -5.20
N ALA A 55 23.58 -15.81 -5.84
CA ALA A 55 23.73 -16.73 -6.98
C ALA A 55 24.48 -16.15 -8.20
N GLY A 56 24.49 -14.81 -8.36
CA GLY A 56 25.18 -14.16 -9.48
C GLY A 56 26.71 -14.24 -9.42
N ARG A 57 27.30 -14.24 -8.21
CA ARG A 57 28.77 -14.35 -8.00
C ARG A 57 29.10 -14.85 -6.59
N PRO A 58 28.76 -16.10 -6.25
CA PRO A 58 28.74 -16.58 -4.86
C PRO A 58 30.12 -16.65 -4.18
N GLY A 59 31.20 -16.80 -4.96
CA GLY A 59 32.59 -16.84 -4.46
C GLY A 59 33.31 -15.50 -4.47
N SER A 60 32.57 -14.38 -4.50
CA SER A 60 33.15 -13.05 -4.45
C SER A 60 33.39 -12.58 -3.02
N TRP A 61 34.39 -11.71 -2.83
CA TRP A 61 34.63 -11.12 -1.51
C TRP A 61 33.44 -10.28 -1.03
N GLU A 62 32.68 -9.65 -1.94
CA GLU A 62 31.44 -8.94 -1.64
C GLU A 62 30.35 -9.90 -1.14
N ALA A 63 30.19 -11.05 -1.82
CA ALA A 63 29.25 -12.09 -1.40
C ALA A 63 29.61 -12.64 -0.01
N ASP A 64 30.90 -12.83 0.28
CA ASP A 64 31.36 -13.28 1.60
C ASP A 64 31.06 -12.26 2.71
N LEU A 65 31.19 -10.96 2.44
CA LEU A 65 30.83 -9.92 3.40
C LEU A 65 29.32 -9.88 3.66
N ILE A 66 28.49 -9.99 2.62
CA ILE A 66 27.03 -10.03 2.77
C ILE A 66 26.62 -11.27 3.56
N ARG A 67 27.21 -12.43 3.26
CA ARG A 67 26.96 -13.68 3.99
C ARG A 67 27.31 -13.55 5.48
N GLN A 68 28.48 -12.98 5.79
CA GLN A 68 28.89 -12.75 7.18
C GLN A 68 27.97 -11.76 7.91
N LEU A 69 27.55 -10.69 7.23
CA LEU A 69 26.66 -9.68 7.81
C LEU A 69 25.29 -10.27 8.16
N ILE A 70 24.69 -11.05 7.25
CA ILE A 70 23.40 -11.68 7.49
C ILE A 70 23.51 -12.73 8.61
N ALA A 71 24.51 -13.61 8.55
CA ALA A 71 24.72 -14.65 9.56
C ALA A 71 25.02 -14.08 10.96
N GLY A 72 25.64 -12.90 11.03
CA GLY A 72 25.87 -12.17 12.29
C GLY A 72 24.63 -11.45 12.84
N THR A 73 23.57 -11.32 12.04
CA THR A 73 22.33 -10.61 12.42
C THR A 73 21.26 -11.60 12.88
N VAL A 74 21.00 -12.63 12.09
CA VAL A 74 19.99 -13.66 12.38
C VAL A 74 20.55 -15.05 12.04
N PRO A 75 20.40 -16.05 12.92
CA PRO A 75 20.74 -17.44 12.62
C PRO A 75 20.01 -17.97 11.37
N ALA A 76 20.66 -18.84 10.60
CA ALA A 76 20.12 -19.34 9.32
C ALA A 76 18.74 -20.00 9.42
N ASP A 77 18.46 -20.65 10.55
CA ASP A 77 17.18 -21.31 10.86
C ASP A 77 16.05 -20.33 11.24
N MET A 78 16.39 -19.08 11.58
CA MET A 78 15.44 -18.00 11.90
C MET A 78 15.26 -17.02 10.73
N LEU A 79 15.99 -17.16 9.62
CA LEU A 79 15.88 -16.26 8.46
C LEU A 79 14.49 -16.21 7.84
N ALA A 80 13.74 -17.31 7.87
CA ALA A 80 12.39 -17.36 7.31
C ALA A 80 11.41 -16.42 8.07
N ASP A 81 11.69 -16.14 9.35
CA ASP A 81 10.86 -15.27 10.19
C ASP A 81 11.07 -13.79 9.87
N GLU A 82 12.17 -13.45 9.19
CA GLU A 82 12.51 -12.08 8.74
C GLU A 82 11.92 -11.73 7.38
N ARG A 83 11.15 -12.65 6.77
CA ARG A 83 10.49 -12.41 5.50
C ARG A 83 9.52 -11.24 5.64
N VAL A 84 9.72 -10.18 4.85
CA VAL A 84 8.71 -9.14 4.65
C VAL A 84 7.69 -9.73 3.69
N PRO A 85 6.45 -9.99 4.11
CA PRO A 85 5.49 -10.69 3.26
C PRO A 85 5.24 -9.95 1.94
N ASP A 86 5.30 -10.67 0.82
CA ASP A 86 4.76 -10.19 -0.44
C ASP A 86 3.23 -10.12 -0.27
N GLY A 87 2.74 -8.91 -0.02
CA GLY A 87 1.32 -8.68 0.26
C GLY A 87 1.08 -7.87 1.53
N PRO A 88 -0.19 -7.63 1.85
CA PRO A 88 -0.60 -6.78 2.95
C PRO A 88 -0.17 -7.38 4.30
N HIS A 89 0.69 -6.68 5.04
CA HIS A 89 1.25 -7.18 6.30
C HIS A 89 1.39 -6.10 7.38
N GLY A 90 1.56 -6.55 8.62
CA GLY A 90 1.65 -5.67 9.79
C GLY A 90 0.27 -5.26 10.35
N TYR A 91 0.31 -4.57 11.49
CA TYR A 91 -0.87 -4.26 12.30
C TYR A 91 -1.98 -3.54 11.52
N HIS A 92 -1.62 -2.53 10.73
CA HIS A 92 -2.58 -1.72 9.97
C HIS A 92 -3.32 -2.57 8.91
N TRP A 93 -2.58 -3.41 8.17
CA TRP A 93 -3.16 -4.30 7.16
C TRP A 93 -4.05 -5.36 7.79
N ARG A 94 -3.60 -6.01 8.87
CA ARG A 94 -4.42 -6.99 9.58
C ARG A 94 -5.75 -6.38 10.06
N THR A 95 -5.69 -5.19 10.64
CA THR A 95 -6.88 -4.49 11.13
C THR A 95 -7.89 -4.19 10.00
N VAL A 96 -7.41 -3.81 8.81
CA VAL A 96 -8.27 -3.54 7.65
C VAL A 96 -8.77 -4.80 6.97
N ILE A 97 -7.97 -5.87 6.91
CA ILE A 97 -8.34 -7.17 6.34
C ILE A 97 -9.44 -7.84 7.17
N ASP A 98 -9.32 -7.75 8.49
CA ASP A 98 -10.24 -8.34 9.48
C ASP A 98 -11.52 -7.51 9.68
N ALA A 99 -11.61 -6.32 9.08
CA ALA A 99 -12.81 -5.48 9.16
C ALA A 99 -13.98 -6.11 8.41
N ASP A 100 -15.21 -5.87 8.89
CA ASP A 100 -16.42 -6.24 8.18
C ASP A 100 -16.40 -5.67 6.76
N ARG A 101 -16.83 -6.49 5.80
CA ARG A 101 -16.83 -6.17 4.38
C ARG A 101 -18.24 -6.08 3.85
N TYR A 102 -18.43 -5.17 2.91
CA TYR A 102 -19.72 -4.88 2.29
C TYR A 102 -19.55 -4.81 0.79
N THR A 103 -20.55 -5.29 0.06
CA THR A 103 -20.61 -5.14 -1.38
C THR A 103 -21.12 -3.74 -1.76
N PRO A 104 -20.75 -3.20 -2.93
CA PRO A 104 -21.30 -1.95 -3.44
C PRO A 104 -22.82 -1.95 -3.57
N GLU A 105 -23.42 -3.10 -3.90
CA GLU A 105 -24.86 -3.23 -3.99
C GLU A 105 -25.53 -2.98 -2.63
N GLU A 106 -25.08 -3.66 -1.57
CA GLU A 106 -25.58 -3.48 -0.21
C GLU A 106 -25.45 -2.01 0.23
N LEU A 107 -24.30 -1.39 -0.02
CA LEU A 107 -24.05 -0.01 0.39
C LEU A 107 -24.88 1.02 -0.40
N ARG A 108 -25.20 0.74 -1.66
CA ARG A 108 -26.10 1.60 -2.44
C ARG A 108 -27.56 1.47 -1.97
N GLN A 109 -27.94 0.29 -1.50
CA GLN A 109 -29.27 0.05 -0.91
C GLN A 109 -29.39 0.73 0.46
N ASP A 110 -28.35 0.67 1.29
CA ASP A 110 -28.32 1.33 2.60
C ASP A 110 -26.99 2.05 2.88
N TYR A 111 -26.95 3.33 2.51
CA TYR A 111 -25.81 4.21 2.79
C TYR A 111 -25.59 4.51 4.29
N THR A 112 -26.54 4.16 5.15
CA THR A 112 -26.41 4.42 6.59
C THR A 112 -25.44 3.47 7.27
N LEU A 113 -25.20 2.30 6.66
CA LEU A 113 -24.17 1.32 7.06
C LEU A 113 -22.77 1.94 7.10
N ILE A 114 -22.49 2.90 6.22
CA ILE A 114 -21.19 3.57 6.18
C ILE A 114 -21.14 4.65 7.27
N PRO A 115 -20.19 4.63 8.21
CA PRO A 115 -20.09 5.65 9.26
C PRO A 115 -19.74 7.05 8.69
N ARG A 116 -20.09 8.09 9.44
CA ARG A 116 -19.78 9.49 9.06
C ARG A 116 -18.41 9.95 9.58
N ASP A 117 -17.77 9.12 10.40
CA ASP A 117 -16.49 9.39 11.02
C ASP A 117 -15.36 9.41 9.98
N PRO A 118 -14.24 10.10 10.27
CA PRO A 118 -13.00 9.89 9.55
C PRO A 118 -12.58 8.42 9.59
N GLY A 119 -11.76 8.00 8.63
CA GLY A 119 -11.21 6.65 8.66
C GLY A 119 -10.42 6.29 7.43
N VAL A 120 -10.00 5.03 7.40
CA VAL A 120 -9.31 4.39 6.27
C VAL A 120 -10.20 3.30 5.73
N TYR A 121 -10.28 3.18 4.41
CA TYR A 121 -11.04 2.14 3.73
C TYR A 121 -10.12 1.38 2.77
N CYS A 122 -10.47 0.14 2.50
CA CYS A 122 -9.81 -0.70 1.52
C CYS A 122 -10.83 -1.44 0.69
N TRP A 123 -10.62 -1.41 -0.62
CA TRP A 123 -11.35 -2.16 -1.61
C TRP A 123 -10.62 -3.47 -1.89
N PHE A 124 -11.40 -4.54 -1.97
CA PHE A 124 -10.93 -5.89 -2.20
C PHE A 124 -11.59 -6.43 -3.47
N ARG A 125 -10.84 -7.21 -4.25
CA ARG A 125 -11.38 -7.95 -5.39
C ARG A 125 -10.90 -9.38 -5.27
N ASN A 126 -11.82 -10.35 -5.34
CA ASN A 126 -11.51 -11.77 -5.11
C ASN A 126 -10.78 -12.02 -3.76
N GLY A 127 -11.12 -11.25 -2.73
CA GLY A 127 -10.51 -11.34 -1.40
C GLY A 127 -9.19 -10.58 -1.21
N GLU A 128 -8.56 -10.10 -2.29
CA GLU A 128 -7.28 -9.41 -2.24
C GLU A 128 -7.43 -7.87 -2.21
N PRO A 129 -6.66 -7.13 -1.40
CA PRO A 129 -6.68 -5.68 -1.44
C PRO A 129 -6.22 -5.13 -2.80
N VAL A 130 -7.02 -4.28 -3.42
CA VAL A 130 -6.71 -3.64 -4.70
C VAL A 130 -6.51 -2.14 -4.59
N TYR A 131 -7.14 -1.50 -3.61
CA TYR A 131 -7.01 -0.07 -3.37
C TYR A 131 -7.24 0.27 -1.90
N ALA A 132 -6.46 1.17 -1.33
CA ALA A 132 -6.69 1.73 -0.01
C ALA A 132 -6.67 3.26 -0.06
N GLY A 133 -7.44 3.88 0.81
CA GLY A 133 -7.46 5.34 0.90
C GLY A 133 -8.08 5.87 2.17
N ARG A 134 -7.90 7.16 2.37
CA ARG A 134 -8.42 7.87 3.54
C ARG A 134 -9.64 8.74 3.25
N ALA A 135 -10.52 8.77 4.24
CA ALA A 135 -11.62 9.71 4.34
C ALA A 135 -11.39 10.63 5.56
N ALA A 136 -10.92 11.85 5.32
CA ALA A 136 -10.54 12.81 6.38
C ALA A 136 -11.25 14.17 6.28
N SER A 137 -12.03 14.40 5.22
CA SER A 137 -12.75 15.67 5.00
C SER A 137 -14.19 15.60 5.54
N GLY A 138 -14.85 16.75 5.65
CA GLY A 138 -16.22 16.83 6.17
C GLY A 138 -17.18 15.86 5.46
N GLY A 139 -17.80 14.96 6.23
CA GLY A 139 -18.63 13.85 5.78
C GLY A 139 -17.98 12.46 5.87
N GLY A 140 -16.68 12.40 6.19
CA GLY A 140 -15.96 11.17 6.56
C GLY A 140 -16.07 10.04 5.53
N LEU A 141 -16.03 8.80 6.04
CA LEU A 141 -16.12 7.57 5.25
C LEU A 141 -17.34 7.57 4.34
N ARG A 142 -18.53 7.92 4.85
CA ARG A 142 -19.78 7.97 4.06
C ARG A 142 -19.69 8.83 2.82
N LYS A 143 -19.18 10.06 2.95
CA LYS A 143 -19.05 10.97 1.80
C LYS A 143 -18.05 10.42 0.79
N ARG A 144 -16.89 9.94 1.26
CA ARG A 144 -15.82 9.47 0.37
C ARG A 144 -16.24 8.20 -0.38
N LEU A 145 -16.76 7.20 0.34
CA LEU A 145 -17.23 5.96 -0.26
C LEU A 145 -18.43 6.21 -1.18
N GLY A 146 -19.33 7.15 -0.86
CA GLY A 146 -20.39 7.56 -1.78
C GLY A 146 -19.88 8.06 -3.13
N GLN A 147 -18.75 8.78 -3.18
CA GLN A 147 -18.13 9.18 -4.46
C GLN A 147 -17.60 7.99 -5.26
N HIS A 148 -17.19 6.93 -4.59
CA HIS A 148 -16.71 5.69 -5.22
C HIS A 148 -17.85 4.77 -5.67
N LEU A 149 -19.01 4.87 -5.02
CA LEU A 149 -20.22 4.12 -5.33
C LEU A 149 -21.07 4.77 -6.44
N ASP A 150 -20.79 6.03 -6.80
CA ASP A 150 -21.43 6.71 -7.92
C ASP A 150 -21.28 5.88 -9.21
N THR A 151 -22.33 5.87 -10.04
CA THR A 151 -22.39 5.14 -11.32
C THR A 151 -22.36 6.10 -12.52
N GLY A 152 -22.39 7.41 -12.27
CA GLY A 152 -22.36 8.44 -13.30
C GLY A 152 -21.06 8.47 -14.10
N THR A 153 -21.09 9.21 -15.21
CA THR A 153 -19.96 9.35 -16.15
C THR A 153 -18.84 10.27 -15.65
N ASP A 154 -19.08 11.11 -14.64
CA ASP A 154 -18.03 11.95 -14.05
C ASP A 154 -17.21 11.18 -13.01
N LEU A 155 -16.04 10.67 -13.43
CA LEU A 155 -15.14 9.97 -12.53
C LEU A 155 -14.17 10.90 -11.78
N SER A 156 -14.20 12.23 -12.02
CA SER A 156 -13.22 13.19 -11.48
C SER A 156 -13.22 13.26 -9.95
N HIS A 157 -14.34 12.90 -9.32
CA HIS A 157 -14.51 12.91 -7.87
C HIS A 157 -14.03 11.63 -7.19
N SER A 158 -13.70 10.60 -7.95
CA SER A 158 -13.35 9.27 -7.45
C SER A 158 -11.96 8.87 -7.93
N THR A 159 -10.97 9.00 -7.04
CA THR A 159 -9.60 8.57 -7.37
C THR A 159 -9.56 7.09 -7.72
N PHE A 160 -10.30 6.27 -6.97
CA PHE A 160 -10.47 4.84 -7.20
C PHE A 160 -11.11 4.51 -8.56
N ARG A 161 -12.34 5.00 -8.85
CA ARG A 161 -13.03 4.69 -10.12
C ARG A 161 -12.22 5.11 -11.34
N ALA A 162 -11.51 6.23 -11.23
CA ALA A 162 -10.71 6.70 -12.34
C ALA A 162 -9.33 6.02 -12.44
N TRP A 163 -8.89 5.26 -11.44
CA TRP A 163 -7.79 4.26 -11.58
C TRP A 163 -8.29 2.94 -12.16
N VAL A 164 -9.49 2.51 -11.76
CA VAL A 164 -10.17 1.38 -12.42
C VAL A 164 -10.32 1.66 -13.91
N ALA A 165 -10.73 2.86 -14.30
CA ALA A 165 -10.82 3.24 -15.70
C ALA A 165 -9.47 3.21 -16.45
N VAL A 166 -8.36 3.53 -15.78
CA VAL A 166 -7.02 3.41 -16.37
C VAL A 166 -6.68 1.94 -16.63
N THR A 167 -6.89 1.10 -15.62
CA THR A 167 -6.51 -0.31 -15.64
C THR A 167 -7.39 -1.13 -16.58
N GLU A 168 -8.71 -0.96 -16.46
CA GLU A 168 -9.71 -1.77 -17.17
C GLU A 168 -9.89 -1.32 -18.63
N LEU A 169 -9.78 -0.01 -18.89
CA LEU A 169 -10.10 0.57 -20.20
C LEU A 169 -8.87 1.11 -20.95
N GLY A 170 -7.68 1.03 -20.34
CA GLY A 170 -6.44 1.58 -20.92
C GLY A 170 -6.45 3.10 -21.06
N LEU A 171 -7.31 3.82 -20.33
CA LEU A 171 -7.37 5.28 -20.37
C LEU A 171 -6.17 5.89 -19.65
N THR A 172 -5.79 7.11 -20.01
CA THR A 172 -4.84 7.87 -19.18
C THR A 172 -5.55 8.43 -17.94
N ARG A 173 -4.81 8.61 -16.85
CA ARG A 173 -5.36 9.21 -15.62
C ARG A 173 -5.96 10.59 -15.86
N LYS A 174 -5.35 11.38 -16.75
CA LYS A 174 -5.85 12.70 -17.18
C LYS A 174 -7.20 12.56 -17.89
N ALA A 175 -7.29 11.69 -18.89
CA ALA A 175 -8.54 11.46 -19.63
C ALA A 175 -9.67 10.96 -18.72
N ALA A 176 -9.38 10.06 -17.78
CA ALA A 176 -10.37 9.55 -16.84
C ALA A 176 -10.89 10.61 -15.85
N ARG A 177 -10.18 11.72 -15.61
CA ARG A 177 -10.64 12.82 -14.72
C ARG A 177 -11.16 14.02 -15.47
N ASP A 178 -10.91 14.10 -16.77
CA ASP A 178 -11.25 15.26 -17.56
C ASP A 178 -12.71 15.17 -18.01
N ARG A 179 -13.52 16.10 -17.50
CA ARG A 179 -14.95 16.21 -17.77
C ARG A 179 -15.25 16.54 -19.23
N SER A 180 -14.27 17.08 -19.95
CA SER A 180 -14.41 17.49 -21.35
C SER A 180 -14.08 16.37 -22.34
N THR A 181 -13.23 15.41 -21.96
CA THR A 181 -12.90 14.24 -22.80
C THR A 181 -13.89 13.09 -22.67
N GLY A 182 -14.84 13.20 -21.73
CA GLY A 182 -16.07 12.41 -21.65
C GLY A 182 -15.86 10.90 -21.59
N VAL A 183 -15.72 10.35 -20.39
CA VAL A 183 -15.95 8.90 -20.17
C VAL A 183 -17.36 8.60 -20.68
N THR A 184 -17.47 7.71 -21.67
CA THR A 184 -18.77 7.37 -22.27
C THR A 184 -19.65 6.63 -21.26
N ALA A 185 -20.96 6.58 -21.52
CA ALA A 185 -21.87 5.80 -20.67
C ALA A 185 -21.48 4.31 -20.62
N GLU A 186 -20.97 3.77 -21.74
CA GLU A 186 -20.47 2.39 -21.83
C GLU A 186 -19.21 2.19 -20.98
N GLN A 187 -18.24 3.10 -21.07
CA GLN A 187 -17.03 3.06 -20.25
C GLN A 187 -17.35 3.22 -18.76
N ALA A 188 -18.26 4.13 -18.40
CA ALA A 188 -18.73 4.29 -17.03
C ALA A 188 -19.45 3.05 -16.51
N SER A 189 -20.21 2.36 -17.37
CA SER A 189 -20.86 1.09 -17.04
C SER A 189 -19.84 -0.02 -16.81
N ALA A 190 -18.79 -0.12 -17.64
CA ALA A 190 -17.70 -1.08 -17.44
C ALA A 190 -16.94 -0.84 -16.12
N VAL A 191 -16.62 0.42 -15.81
CA VAL A 191 -16.02 0.80 -14.51
C VAL A 191 -16.94 0.44 -13.35
N THR A 192 -18.25 0.69 -13.50
CA THR A 192 -19.24 0.36 -12.46
C THR A 192 -19.33 -1.14 -12.24
N ALA A 193 -19.42 -1.94 -13.31
CA ALA A 193 -19.43 -3.40 -13.22
C ALA A 193 -18.14 -3.95 -12.59
N TRP A 194 -17.00 -3.33 -12.88
CA TRP A 194 -15.75 -3.67 -12.20
C TRP A 194 -15.85 -3.37 -10.70
N VAL A 195 -16.28 -2.17 -10.30
CA VAL A 195 -16.45 -1.81 -8.89
C VAL A 195 -17.44 -2.74 -8.18
N ASP A 196 -18.53 -3.13 -8.84
CA ASP A 196 -19.55 -4.03 -8.29
C ASP A 196 -19.04 -5.45 -8.02
N GLY A 197 -17.96 -5.86 -8.70
CA GLY A 197 -17.24 -7.10 -8.40
C GLY A 197 -16.28 -7.03 -7.22
N CYS A 198 -16.28 -5.93 -6.47
CA CYS A 198 -15.42 -5.72 -5.31
C CYS A 198 -16.21 -5.79 -3.99
N GLU A 199 -15.48 -5.87 -2.89
CA GLU A 199 -15.95 -5.61 -1.53
C GLU A 199 -15.20 -4.42 -0.96
N VAL A 200 -15.74 -3.76 0.06
CA VAL A 200 -15.05 -2.69 0.77
C VAL A 200 -15.19 -2.87 2.28
N GLY A 201 -14.07 -2.75 2.99
CA GLY A 201 -14.00 -2.69 4.44
C GLY A 201 -13.39 -1.37 4.91
N TRP A 202 -13.64 -0.98 6.15
CA TRP A 202 -13.10 0.26 6.71
C TRP A 202 -12.80 0.17 8.20
N VAL A 203 -11.87 1.04 8.63
CA VAL A 203 -11.52 1.26 10.03
C VAL A 203 -11.83 2.73 10.36
N PRO A 204 -12.86 3.00 11.17
CA PRO A 204 -13.14 4.34 11.67
C PRO A 204 -11.98 4.84 12.54
N ALA A 205 -11.75 6.14 12.51
CA ALA A 205 -10.74 6.81 13.32
C ALA A 205 -11.38 7.95 14.11
N ALA A 206 -10.89 8.23 15.31
CA ALA A 206 -11.43 9.31 16.14
C ALA A 206 -11.12 10.71 15.55
N SER A 207 -10.17 10.80 14.62
CA SER A 207 -9.81 12.06 13.97
C SER A 207 -9.23 11.89 12.56
N ALA A 208 -9.25 12.99 11.80
CA ALA A 208 -8.58 13.08 10.50
C ALA A 208 -7.05 12.83 10.57
N SER A 209 -6.42 13.24 11.67
CA SER A 209 -4.99 13.04 11.91
C SER A 209 -4.66 11.58 12.20
N GLU A 210 -5.52 10.89 12.95
CA GLU A 210 -5.39 9.45 13.20
C GLU A 210 -5.60 8.65 11.92
N ALA A 211 -6.65 8.94 11.14
CA ALA A 211 -6.85 8.33 9.83
C ALA A 211 -5.63 8.52 8.90
N LYS A 212 -4.99 9.70 8.93
CA LYS A 212 -3.77 9.98 8.16
C LYS A 212 -2.59 9.11 8.61
N ARG A 213 -2.37 9.00 9.93
CA ARG A 213 -1.30 8.15 10.46
C ARG A 213 -1.53 6.69 10.12
N PHE A 214 -2.77 6.22 10.23
CA PHE A 214 -3.16 4.85 9.89
C PHE A 214 -2.94 4.54 8.41
N GLU A 215 -3.45 5.39 7.49
CA GLU A 215 -3.25 5.24 6.04
C GLU A 215 -1.76 5.21 5.70
N HIS A 216 -0.97 6.11 6.29
CA HIS A 216 0.46 6.15 6.05
C HIS A 216 1.15 4.87 6.52
N GLY A 217 0.82 4.34 7.70
CA GLY A 217 1.37 3.07 8.18
C GLY A 217 0.95 1.87 7.34
N LEU A 218 -0.28 1.88 6.80
CA LEU A 218 -0.82 0.86 5.92
C LEU A 218 -0.07 0.85 4.57
N LEU A 219 -0.02 1.99 3.88
CA LEU A 219 0.65 2.11 2.58
C LEU A 219 2.18 2.01 2.69
N TYR A 220 2.77 2.36 3.84
CA TYR A 220 4.19 2.16 4.08
C TYR A 220 4.56 0.67 4.19
N ALA A 221 3.69 -0.14 4.81
CA ALA A 221 3.92 -1.57 4.93
C ALA A 221 3.77 -2.29 3.58
N TRP A 222 2.72 -1.97 2.83
CA TRP A 222 2.52 -2.52 1.49
C TRP A 222 1.52 -1.65 0.71
N THR A 223 1.81 -1.40 -0.57
CA THR A 223 0.99 -0.56 -1.45
C THR A 223 0.11 -1.44 -2.34
N PRO A 224 -1.22 -1.27 -2.34
CA PRO A 224 -2.10 -2.00 -3.26
C PRO A 224 -1.83 -1.65 -4.72
N PRO A 225 -2.12 -2.55 -5.67
CA PRO A 225 -1.84 -2.33 -7.09
C PRO A 225 -2.40 -1.03 -7.66
N LEU A 226 -3.63 -0.62 -7.30
CA LEU A 226 -4.23 0.63 -7.81
C LEU A 226 -3.75 1.89 -7.08
N ASN A 227 -2.91 1.75 -6.06
CA ASN A 227 -2.23 2.86 -5.40
C ASN A 227 -0.81 3.09 -5.95
N ASP A 228 -0.26 2.17 -6.74
CA ASP A 228 1.18 2.09 -7.08
C ASP A 228 1.58 2.77 -8.41
N ASP A 229 0.78 3.74 -8.92
CA ASP A 229 1.07 4.48 -10.17
C ASP A 229 1.02 6.01 -10.04
#